data_AF-E2BNR8-F1
#
_entry.id   AF-E2BNR8-F1
#
_cell.length_a   1.000
_cell.length_b   1.000
_cell.length_c   1.000
_cell.angle_alpha   90.00
_cell.angle_beta   90.00
_cell.angle_gamma   90.00
#
_symmetry.space_group_name_H-M   'P 1'
#
loop_
_entity.id
_entity.type
_entity.pdbx_description
1 polymer ?
#
loop_
_entity_poly.entity_id
_entity_poly.type
_entity_poly.pdbx_seq_one_letter_code
_entity_poly.pdbx_strand_id
1 'polypeptide(L)'
;IDINTDGCSLDKSSTIQIWPIQCRLVNMRNIKPIVVGIYKGAHKPNDPVAFFEKLIADVTALISKGGVYFRVSLLPIKLRSFITDAPARAFI
;
A
#
# COMPACT_ATOMS: atom_id res chain seq x y z
N ILE A 1 -0.11 -10.53 3.97
CA ILE A 1 0.18 -9.43 3.02
C ILE A 1 1.17 -8.50 3.69
N ASP A 2 2.25 -8.16 3.00
CA ASP A 2 3.11 -7.03 3.39
C ASP A 2 2.64 -5.80 2.63
N ILE A 3 2.65 -4.64 3.30
CA ILE A 3 2.36 -3.33 2.70
C ILE A 3 3.66 -2.52 2.68
N ASN A 4 3.87 -1.76 1.62
CA ASN A 4 4.99 -0.82 1.50
C ASN A 4 4.52 0.52 0.94
N THR A 5 5.16 1.60 1.39
CA THR A 5 5.08 2.91 0.74
C THR A 5 6.45 3.57 0.74
N ASP A 6 6.72 4.34 -0.29
CA ASP A 6 7.96 5.08 -0.50
C ASP A 6 7.66 6.37 -1.27
N GLY A 7 8.52 7.36 -1.17
CA GLY A 7 8.41 8.63 -1.89
C GLY A 7 9.43 8.72 -3.03
N CYS A 8 8.96 9.00 -4.24
CA CYS A 8 9.83 9.24 -5.39
C CYS A 8 9.45 10.53 -6.11
N SER A 9 10.46 11.24 -6.62
CA SER A 9 10.26 12.36 -7.56
C SER A 9 10.23 11.79 -8.97
N LEU A 10 9.23 12.19 -9.78
CA LEU A 10 9.05 11.62 -11.13
C LEU A 10 10.27 11.88 -12.03
N ASP A 11 10.91 13.05 -11.90
CA ASP A 11 12.17 13.39 -12.53
C ASP A 11 12.94 14.41 -11.69
N LYS A 12 14.23 14.59 -12.02
CA LYS A 12 15.17 15.43 -11.26
C LYS A 12 14.78 16.92 -11.22
N SER A 13 13.97 17.37 -12.19
CA SER A 13 13.55 18.75 -12.35
C SER A 13 12.10 19.00 -11.97
N SER A 14 11.35 17.95 -11.65
CA SER A 14 9.90 18.04 -11.46
C SER A 14 9.53 18.22 -10.01
N THR A 15 8.53 19.07 -9.81
CA THR A 15 7.84 19.25 -8.54
C THR A 15 6.89 18.09 -8.26
N ILE A 16 6.65 17.18 -9.20
CA ILE A 16 5.72 16.07 -9.03
C ILE A 16 6.34 14.97 -8.17
N GLN A 17 5.77 14.82 -6.98
CA GLN A 17 6.00 13.72 -6.06
C GLN A 17 5.00 12.59 -6.35
N ILE A 18 5.52 11.36 -6.39
CA ILE A 18 4.75 10.13 -6.56
C ILE A 18 5.05 9.20 -5.39
N TRP A 19 4.00 8.76 -4.71
CA TRP A 19 4.11 7.85 -3.57
C TRP A 19 3.24 6.62 -3.83
N PRO A 20 3.83 5.50 -4.29
CA PRO A 20 3.07 4.27 -4.50
C PRO A 20 2.80 3.56 -3.18
N ILE A 21 1.56 3.10 -3.01
CA ILE A 21 1.19 2.09 -2.03
C ILE A 21 1.30 0.74 -2.71
N GLN A 22 2.14 -0.12 -2.18
CA GLN A 22 2.45 -1.44 -2.72
C GLN A 22 2.06 -2.54 -1.75
N CYS A 23 1.71 -3.71 -2.26
CA CYS A 23 1.49 -4.90 -1.45
C CYS A 23 2.19 -6.13 -2.02
N ARG A 24 2.53 -7.09 -1.15
CA ARG A 24 3.11 -8.38 -1.55
C ARG A 24 2.37 -9.54 -0.89
N LEU A 25 2.07 -10.56 -1.70
CA LEU A 25 1.55 -11.85 -1.23
C LEU A 25 2.70 -12.75 -0.78
N VAL A 26 2.88 -12.82 0.53
CA VAL A 26 4.06 -13.43 1.17
C VAL A 26 4.10 -14.95 1.08
N ASN A 27 2.95 -15.57 0.82
CA ASN A 27 2.77 -17.01 0.64
C ASN A 27 2.98 -17.46 -0.82
N MET A 28 3.23 -16.52 -1.74
CA MET A 28 3.48 -16.81 -3.15
C MET A 28 4.95 -16.58 -3.45
N ARG A 29 5.63 -17.59 -3.99
CA ARG A 29 7.03 -17.46 -4.42
C ARG A 29 7.12 -16.59 -5.68
N ASN A 30 8.21 -15.84 -5.80
CA ASN A 30 8.56 -15.04 -6.98
C ASN A 30 7.54 -13.95 -7.38
N ILE A 31 6.61 -13.58 -6.49
CA ILE A 31 5.74 -12.42 -6.71
C ILE A 31 6.51 -11.13 -6.38
N LYS A 32 6.54 -10.22 -7.37
CA LYS A 32 6.97 -8.83 -7.18
C LYS A 32 5.89 -8.04 -6.43
N PRO A 33 6.25 -7.01 -5.66
CA PRO A 33 5.28 -6.08 -5.09
C PRO A 33 4.34 -5.52 -6.18
N ILE A 34 3.06 -5.42 -5.86
CA ILE A 34 1.99 -4.94 -6.74
C ILE A 34 1.59 -3.56 -6.24
N VAL A 35 1.49 -2.60 -7.16
CA VAL A 35 0.97 -1.26 -6.83
C VAL A 35 -0.54 -1.34 -6.67
N VAL A 36 -1.05 -0.95 -5.51
CA VAL A 36 -2.49 -0.94 -5.18
C VAL A 36 -3.05 0.48 -5.03
N GLY A 37 -2.17 1.47 -4.94
CA GLY A 37 -2.54 2.88 -4.92
C GLY A 37 -1.35 3.76 -5.32
N ILE A 38 -1.64 4.94 -5.85
CA ILE A 38 -0.61 5.94 -6.16
C ILE A 38 -1.13 7.30 -5.73
N TYR A 39 -0.37 7.98 -4.89
CA TYR A 39 -0.51 9.42 -4.69
C TYR A 39 0.35 10.16 -5.72
N LYS A 40 -0.18 11.27 -6.23
CA LYS A 40 0.52 12.23 -7.09
C LYS A 40 0.21 13.63 -6.57
N GLY A 41 1.25 14.43 -6.31
CA GLY A 41 1.10 15.81 -5.88
C GLY A 41 2.32 16.67 -6.20
N ALA A 42 2.19 17.99 -6.05
CA ALA A 42 3.34 18.91 -6.16
C ALA A 42 4.27 18.86 -4.92
N HIS A 43 3.82 18.21 -3.86
CA HIS A 43 4.53 18.03 -2.61
C HIS A 43 4.35 16.60 -2.12
N LYS A 44 5.11 16.22 -1.09
CA LYS A 44 4.89 14.96 -0.38
C LYS A 44 3.49 14.98 0.24
N PRO A 45 2.83 13.80 0.40
CA PRO A 45 1.58 13.75 1.12
C PRO A 45 1.80 14.31 2.54
N ASN A 46 0.83 15.08 3.02
CA ASN A 46 0.89 15.78 4.31
C ASN A 46 -0.09 15.20 5.34
N ASP A 47 -1.06 14.41 4.89
CA ASP A 47 -2.04 13.74 5.71
C ASP A 47 -1.99 12.23 5.48
N PRO A 48 -1.46 11.44 6.44
CA PRO A 48 -1.42 9.99 6.34
C PRO A 48 -2.81 9.35 6.36
N VAL A 49 -3.79 9.96 7.03
CA VAL A 49 -5.15 9.43 7.11
C VAL A 49 -5.79 9.47 5.72
N ALA A 50 -5.75 10.64 5.07
CA ALA A 50 -6.26 10.79 3.70
C ALA A 50 -5.46 9.93 2.70
N PHE A 51 -4.14 9.81 2.89
CA PHE A 51 -3.28 9.00 2.02
C PHE A 51 -3.65 7.51 2.05
N PHE A 52 -3.95 6.95 3.23
CA PHE A 52 -4.28 5.53 3.40
C PHE A 52 -5.78 5.21 3.42
N GLU A 53 -6.67 6.21 3.35
CA GLU A 53 -8.12 6.04 3.53
C GLU A 53 -8.69 4.88 2.69
N LYS A 54 -8.43 4.90 1.38
CA LYS A 54 -8.92 3.85 0.47
C LYS A 54 -8.35 2.47 0.81
N LEU A 55 -7.06 2.39 1.13
CA LEU A 55 -6.41 1.13 1.50
C LEU A 55 -7.02 0.57 2.80
N ILE A 56 -7.23 1.42 3.80
CA ILE A 56 -7.83 1.03 5.07
C ILE A 56 -9.26 0.55 4.85
N ALA A 57 -10.05 1.26 4.04
CA ALA A 57 -11.42 0.86 3.70
C ALA A 57 -11.46 -0.51 3.03
N ASP A 58 -10.63 -0.74 2.01
CA ASP A 58 -10.57 -2.00 1.26
C ASP A 58 -10.14 -3.16 2.16
N VAL A 59 -9.05 -2.99 2.93
CA VAL A 59 -8.54 -4.03 3.82
C VAL A 59 -9.53 -4.34 4.94
N THR A 60 -10.15 -3.32 5.53
CA THR A 60 -11.18 -3.50 6.57
C THR A 60 -12.37 -4.26 6.01
N ALA A 61 -12.85 -3.90 4.82
CA ALA A 61 -13.96 -4.61 4.18
C ALA A 61 -13.62 -6.09 3.92
N LEU A 62 -12.39 -6.39 3.50
CA LEU A 62 -11.93 -7.75 3.28
C LEU A 62 -11.83 -8.56 4.58
N ILE A 63 -11.28 -7.95 5.64
CA ILE A 63 -11.18 -8.59 6.97
C ILE A 63 -12.58 -8.86 7.54
N SER A 64 -13.50 -7.88 7.46
CA SER A 64 -14.87 -8.01 7.94
C SER A 64 -15.68 -9.07 7.19
N LYS A 65 -15.37 -9.32 5.91
CA LYS A 65 -15.96 -10.41 5.11
C LYS A 65 -15.30 -11.78 5.38
N GLY A 66 -14.29 -11.84 6.25
CA GLY A 66 -13.54 -13.05 6.57
C GLY A 66 -12.46 -13.42 5.55
N GLY A 67 -12.21 -12.60 4.52
CA GLY A 67 -11.18 -12.84 3.51
C GLY A 67 -11.59 -12.56 2.07
N VAL A 68 -10.89 -13.18 1.13
CA VAL A 68 -11.20 -13.16 -0.31
C VAL A 68 -11.74 -14.51 -0.74
N TYR A 69 -12.78 -14.53 -1.57
CA TYR A 69 -13.18 -15.74 -2.26
C TYR A 69 -12.21 -16.07 -3.39
N PHE A 70 -11.61 -17.26 -3.33
CA PHE A 70 -10.87 -17.83 -4.44
C PHE A 70 -11.50 -19.18 -4.79
N ARG A 71 -12.09 -19.26 -5.98
CA ARG A 71 -12.96 -20.38 -6.38
C ARG A 71 -14.12 -20.54 -5.39
N VAL A 72 -14.20 -21.68 -4.70
CA VAL A 72 -15.25 -21.99 -3.71
C VAL A 72 -14.77 -21.80 -2.27
N SER A 73 -13.52 -21.36 -2.06
CA SER A 73 -12.92 -21.26 -0.74
C SER A 73 -12.79 -19.80 -0.30
N LEU A 74 -13.18 -19.51 0.93
CA LEU A 74 -12.90 -18.24 1.59
C LEU A 74 -11.48 -18.28 2.18
N LEU A 75 -10.61 -17.44 1.66
CA LEU A 75 -9.21 -17.34 2.09
C LEU A 75 -9.02 -16.13 3.02
N PRO A 76 -8.73 -16.33 4.31
CA PRO A 76 -8.52 -15.23 5.23
C PRO A 76 -7.29 -14.41 4.85
N ILE A 77 -7.41 -13.09 4.98
CA ILE A 77 -6.29 -12.17 4.79
C ILE A 77 -5.71 -11.80 6.15
N LYS A 78 -4.38 -11.80 6.24
CA LYS A 78 -3.64 -11.28 7.39
C LYS A 78 -2.65 -10.21 6.94
N LEU A 79 -2.69 -9.03 7.56
CA LEU A 79 -1.60 -8.06 7.47
C LEU A 79 -0.41 -8.57 8.29
N ARG A 80 0.76 -8.66 7.66
CA ARG A 80 1.97 -9.21 8.30
C ARG A 80 2.95 -8.12 8.69
N SER A 81 3.26 -7.23 7.74
CA SER A 81 4.26 -6.19 7.95
C SER A 81 3.88 -4.94 7.17
N PHE A 82 4.16 -3.80 7.77
CA PHE A 82 4.22 -2.52 7.08
C PHE A 82 5.70 -2.15 6.96
N ILE A 83 6.21 -2.09 5.73
CA ILE A 83 7.63 -1.94 5.42
C ILE A 83 7.79 -0.57 4.78
N THR A 84 8.78 0.22 5.19
CA THR A 84 9.01 1.54 4.62
C THR A 84 10.38 2.05 5.07
N ASP A 85 10.97 2.98 4.32
CA ASP A 85 12.22 3.64 4.69
C ASP A 85 12.02 4.68 5.81
N ALA A 86 13.08 5.32 6.27
CA ALA A 86 12.97 6.24 7.41
C ALA A 86 12.08 7.48 7.13
N PRO A 87 12.22 8.19 5.99
CA PRO A 87 11.32 9.28 5.62
C PRO A 87 9.85 8.89 5.54
N ALA A 88 9.52 7.79 4.86
CA ALA A 88 8.13 7.39 4.71
C ALA A 88 7.57 6.78 6.02
N ARG A 89 8.40 6.17 6.87
CA ARG A 89 8.01 5.81 8.26
C ARG A 89 7.66 7.02 9.12
N ALA A 90 8.35 8.13 8.97
CA ALA A 90 8.09 9.34 9.75
C ALA A 90 6.78 10.05 9.34
N PHE A 91 6.27 9.76 8.15
CA PHE A 91 4.99 10.28 7.65
C PHE A 91 3.78 9.51 8.21
N ILE A 92 3.95 8.22 8.52
CA ILE A 92 2.87 7.29 8.92
C ILE A 92 2.55 7.42 10.40
#